data_AF-A0A2P8GAQ7-F1
#
_entry.id   AF-A0A2P8GAQ7-F1
#
_cell.length_a   1.000
_cell.length_b   1.000
_cell.length_c   1.000
_cell.angle_alpha   90.00
_cell.angle_beta   90.00
_cell.angle_gamma   90.00
#
_symmetry.space_group_name_H-M   'P 1'
#
loop_
_entity.id
_entity.type
_entity.pdbx_description
1 polymer ?
#
loop_
_entity_poly.entity_id
_entity_poly.type
_entity_poly.pdbx_seq_one_letter_code
_entity_poly.pdbx_strand_id
1 'polypeptide(L)' 'MEALIASAFSTLIIFITVFSIIKILIIGLQRKEILRRQFFVFSGAVVFTGAMAAFLLPAGFAKLAGILLAN' A
#
# COMPACT_ATOMS: atom_id res chain seq x y z
N MET A 1 -19.15 10.75 -7.21
CA MET A 1 -18.48 11.39 -6.05
C MET A 1 -18.06 10.37 -5.00
N GLU A 2 -18.88 9.37 -4.67
CA GLU A 2 -18.55 8.36 -3.64
C GLU A 2 -17.30 7.52 -3.97
N ALA A 3 -17.13 7.11 -5.24
CA ALA A 3 -15.95 6.34 -5.67
C ALA A 3 -14.62 7.09 -5.49
N LEU A 4 -14.62 8.42 -5.66
CA LEU A 4 -13.44 9.27 -5.43
C LEU A 4 -13.08 9.32 -3.94
N ILE A 5 -14.08 9.42 -3.07
CA ILE A 5 -13.90 9.44 -1.62
C ILE A 5 -13.39 8.08 -1.13
N ALA A 6 -13.97 6.97 -1.62
CA ALA A 6 -13.52 5.62 -1.30
C ALA A 6 -12.08 5.35 -1.77
N SER A 7 -11.74 5.80 -2.99
CA SER A 7 -10.38 5.69 -3.53
C SER A 7 -9.37 6.52 -2.72
N ALA A 8 -9.74 7.74 -2.32
CA ALA A 8 -8.90 8.59 -1.47
C ALA A 8 -8.66 7.96 -0.09
N PHE A 9 -9.72 7.43 0.54
CA PHE A 9 -9.61 6.72 1.82
C PHE A 9 -8.71 5.48 1.73
N SER A 10 -8.88 4.67 0.68
CA SER A 10 -8.04 3.49 0.46
C SER A 10 -6.56 3.87 0.28
N THR A 11 -6.29 4.92 -0.50
CA THR A 11 -4.93 5.44 -0.70
C THR A 11 -4.31 5.93 0.61
N LEU A 12 -5.10 6.60 1.45
CA LEU A 12 -4.66 7.13 2.75
C LEU A 12 -4.32 5.99 3.72
N ILE A 13 -5.13 4.92 3.76
CA ILE A 13 -4.86 3.72 4.57
C ILE A 13 -3.57 3.03 4.11
N ILE A 14 -3.39 2.86 2.79
CA ILE A 14 -2.16 2.28 2.23
C ILE A 14 -0.95 3.13 2.61
N PHE A 15 -1.06 4.45 2.51
CA PHE A 15 0.01 5.37 2.89
C PHE A 15 0.40 5.25 4.36
N ILE A 16 -0.57 5.27 5.29
CA ILE A 16 -0.32 5.11 6.73
C ILE A 16 0.35 3.76 7.02
N THR A 17 -0.09 2.71 6.34
CA THR A 17 0.45 1.35 6.50
C THR A 17 1.91 1.28 6.05
N VAL A 18 2.21 1.76 4.85
CA VAL A 18 3.58 1.82 4.31
C VAL A 18 4.47 2.65 5.23
N PHE A 19 4.00 3.83 5.67
CA PHE A 19 4.75 4.70 6.57
C PHE A 19 5.06 4.03 7.92
N SER A 20 4.07 3.35 8.51
CA SER A 20 4.22 2.64 9.78
C SER A 20 5.22 1.49 9.67
N ILE A 21 5.18 0.72 8.58
CA ILE A 21 6.13 -0.38 8.35
C ILE A 21 7.56 0.18 8.16
N ILE A 22 7.73 1.22 7.36
CA ILE A 22 9.04 1.87 7.18
C ILE A 22 9.58 2.37 8.53
N LYS A 23 8.74 2.95 9.37
CA LYS A 23 9.14 3.40 10.72
C LYS A 23 9.65 2.23 11.58
N ILE A 24 8.97 1.09 11.56
CA ILE A 24 9.41 -0.12 12.28
C ILE A 24 10.75 -0.62 11.73
N LEU A 25 10.92 -0.63 10.41
CA LEU A 25 12.19 -1.00 9.77
C LEU A 25 13.33 -0.05 10.17
N ILE A 26 13.07 1.25 10.27
CA ILE A 26 14.06 2.24 10.75
C ILE A 26 14.46 1.93 12.20
N ILE A 27 13.49 1.63 13.07
CA ILE A 27 13.76 1.27 14.47
C ILE A 27 14.62 0.00 14.55
N GLY A 28 14.27 -1.04 13.78
CA GLY A 28 15.07 -2.27 13.72
C GLY A 28 16.49 -2.03 13.20
N LEU A 29 16.65 -1.12 12.23
CA LEU A 29 17.97 -0.74 11.71
C LEU A 29 18.80 -0.01 12.77
N GLN A 30 18.20 0.94 13.50
CA GLN A 30 18.87 1.68 14.57
C GLN A 30 19.29 0.76 15.73
N ARG A 31 18.48 -0.26 16.04
CA ARG A 31 18.78 -1.28 17.04
C ARG A 31 19.77 -2.36 16.57
N LYS A 32 20.23 -2.30 15.32
CA LYS A 32 21.06 -3.32 14.67
C LYS A 32 20.41 -4.72 14.64
N GLU A 33 19.09 -4.79 14.74
CA GLU A 33 18.31 -6.02 14.61
C GLU A 33 18.22 -6.48 13.15
N ILE A 34 18.33 -5.54 12.20
CA ILE A 34 18.37 -5.81 10.76
C ILE A 34 19.57 -5.14 10.09
N LEU A 35 20.09 -5.78 9.04
CA LEU A 35 21.16 -5.24 8.22
C LEU A 35 20.66 -4.11 7.31
N ARG A 36 21.53 -3.15 6.99
CA ARG A 36 21.22 -2.04 6.06
C ARG A 36 20.72 -2.54 4.69
N ARG A 37 21.27 -3.66 4.20
CA ARG A 37 20.82 -4.30 2.95
C ARG A 37 19.39 -4.84 3.07
N GLN A 38 19.05 -5.47 4.20
CA GLN A 38 17.68 -5.97 4.45
C GLN A 38 16.69 -4.81 4.56
N PHE A 39 17.08 -3.71 5.20
CA PHE A 39 16.26 -2.49 5.26
C PHE A 39 15.84 -1.99 3.88
N PHE A 40 16.79 -1.89 2.93
CA PHE A 40 16.48 -1.45 1.56
C PHE A 40 15.56 -2.44 0.82
N VAL A 41 15.81 -3.74 0.97
CA VAL A 41 14.98 -4.78 0.34
C VAL A 41 13.55 -4.73 0.88
N PHE A 42 13.38 -4.70 2.20
CA PHE A 42 12.05 -4.67 2.81
C PHE A 42 11.31 -3.36 2.54
N SER A 43 12.01 -2.21 2.63
CA SER A 43 11.39 -0.91 2.33
C SER A 43 10.96 -0.84 0.86
N GLY A 44 11.80 -1.28 -0.07
CA GLY A 44 11.46 -1.35 -1.49
C GLY A 44 10.26 -2.27 -1.75
N ALA A 45 10.25 -3.45 -1.13
CA ALA A 45 9.14 -4.39 -1.25
C ALA A 45 7.82 -3.80 -0.74
N VAL A 46 7.82 -3.17 0.43
CA VAL A 46 6.62 -2.56 1.04
C VAL A 46 6.08 -1.44 0.17
N VAL A 47 6.95 -0.53 -0.30
CA VAL A 47 6.54 0.57 -1.20
C VAL A 47 5.99 0.02 -2.51
N PHE A 48 6.65 -0.97 -3.10
CA PHE A 48 6.20 -1.60 -4.34
C PHE A 48 4.83 -2.26 -4.17
N THR A 49 4.62 -3.03 -3.10
CA THR A 49 3.33 -3.66 -2.81
C THR A 49 2.23 -2.63 -2.54
N GLY A 50 2.54 -1.55 -1.82
CA GLY A 50 1.59 -0.46 -1.58
C GLY A 50 1.17 0.24 -2.88
N ALA A 51 2.14 0.51 -3.77
CA ALA A 51 1.87 1.09 -5.08
C ALA A 51 1.04 0.15 -5.96
N MET A 52 1.36 -1.15 -6.00
CA MET A 52 0.57 -2.13 -6.72
C MET A 52 -0.86 -2.20 -6.17
N ALA A 53 -1.05 -2.22 -4.86
CA ALA A 53 -2.37 -2.23 -4.24
C ALA A 53 -3.18 -0.99 -4.62
N ALA A 54 -2.57 0.21 -4.54
CA ALA A 54 -3.22 1.46 -4.89
C ALA A 54 -3.65 1.53 -6.37
N PHE A 55 -2.96 0.84 -7.28
CA PHE A 55 -3.34 0.75 -8.68
C PHE A 55 -4.38 -0.34 -8.96
N LEU A 56 -4.20 -1.53 -8.37
CA LEU A 56 -5.05 -2.69 -8.62
C LEU A 56 -6.43 -2.58 -7.97
N LEU A 57 -6.52 -1.94 -6.78
CA LEU A 57 -7.78 -1.78 -6.07
C LEU A 57 -8.82 -1.00 -6.90
N PRO A 58 -8.54 0.24 -7.38
CA PRO A 58 -9.48 0.97 -8.24
C PRO A 58 -9.85 0.23 -9.52
N ALA A 59 -8.88 -0.42 -10.17
CA ALA A 59 -9.11 -1.19 -11.40
C ALA A 59 -10.01 -2.41 -11.17
N GLY A 60 -9.78 -3.14 -10.07
CA GLY A 60 -10.61 -4.27 -9.66
C GLY A 60 -12.03 -3.83 -9.29
N PHE A 61 -12.16 -2.75 -8.53
CA PHE A 61 -13.47 -2.17 -8.18
C PHE A 61 -14.25 -1.73 -9.41
N ALA A 62 -13.61 -1.06 -10.37
CA ALA A 62 -14.25 -0.64 -11.61
C ALA A 62 -14.77 -1.84 -12.42
N LYS A 63 -13.99 -2.92 -12.51
CA LYS A 63 -14.37 -4.13 -13.24
C LYS A 63 -15.52 -4.89 -12.57
N LEU A 64 -15.49 -5.02 -11.24
CA LEU A 64 -16.57 -5.64 -10.47
C LEU A 64 -17.87 -4.86 -10.59
N ALA A 65 -17.83 -3.54 -10.49
CA ALA A 65 -19.00 -2.68 -10.65
C ALA A 65 -19.62 -2.83 -12.05
N GLY A 66 -18.80 -2.93 -13.10
CA GLY A 66 -19.27 -3.16 -14.47
C GLY A 66 -19.99 -4.49 -14.66
N ILE A 67 -19.50 -5.57 -14.03
CA ILE A 67 -20.16 -6.89 -14.08
C ILE A 67 -21.50 -6.85 -13.33
N LEU A 68 -21.55 -6.18 -12.18
CA LEU A 68 -22.72 -6.16 -11.31
C LEU A 68 -23.86 -5.27 -11.83
N LEU A 69 -23.56 -4.25 -12.62
CA LEU A 69 -24.55 -3.39 -13.30
C LEU A 69 -25.04 -3.94 -14.65
N ALA A 70 -24.33 -4.92 -15.22
CA ALA A 70 -24.69 -5.55 -16.49
C ALA A 70 -25.66 -6.74 -16.34
N ASN A 71 -25.98 -7.11 -15.10
CA ASN A 71 -26.84 -8.24 -14.72
C ASN A 71 -28.05 -7.73 -13.94
#